data_AF-R1BWU6-F1
#
_entry.id   AF-R1BWU6-F1
#
_cell.length_a   1.000
_cell.length_b   1.000
_cell.length_c   1.000
_cell.angle_alpha   90.00
_cell.angle_beta   90.00
_cell.angle_gamma   90.00
#
_symmetry.space_group_name_H-M   'P 1'
#
loop_
_entity.id
_entity.type
_entity.pdbx_description
1 polymer ?
#
loop_
_entity_poly.entity_id
_entity_poly.type
_entity_poly.pdbx_seq_one_letter_code
_entity_poly.pdbx_strand_id
1 'polypeptide(L)'
;MSVYNSGDVALESASFSKCTADSDGGGMFVDNSGDVSLDGASFSECTADHGGGMYVWDSGDVALEGASFSECTAGDYGGGMSVWSSGVVSLDSASFSECTAGGYGGGMSVENSGDVALEGASFSECAGAY
;
A
#
# COMPACT_ATOMS: atom_id res chain seq x y z
N MET A 1 6.14 -10.17 -1.00
CA MET A 1 6.63 -10.22 -2.40
C MET A 1 7.44 -8.97 -2.64
N SER A 2 8.57 -9.07 -3.33
CA SER A 2 9.42 -7.90 -3.60
C SER A 2 9.71 -7.84 -5.09
N VAL A 3 9.50 -6.68 -5.69
CA VAL A 3 9.68 -6.42 -7.13
C VAL A 3 10.65 -5.26 -7.29
N TYR A 4 11.67 -5.45 -8.12
CA TYR A 4 12.75 -4.50 -8.32
C TYR A 4 13.03 -4.31 -9.81
N ASN A 5 13.26 -3.08 -10.26
CA ASN A 5 13.77 -2.77 -11.59
C ASN A 5 13.01 -3.50 -12.71
N SER A 6 11.69 -3.58 -12.55
CA SER A 6 10.81 -4.33 -13.44
C SER A 6 10.03 -3.39 -14.35
N GLY A 7 9.41 -3.95 -15.39
CA GLY A 7 8.37 -3.21 -16.12
C GLY A 7 7.11 -3.07 -15.28
N ASP A 8 5.96 -2.98 -15.94
CA ASP A 8 4.67 -2.88 -15.25
C ASP A 8 4.41 -4.13 -14.40
N VAL A 9 3.86 -3.89 -13.22
CA VAL A 9 3.52 -4.89 -12.22
C VAL A 9 2.01 -4.98 -12.15
N ALA A 10 1.45 -6.13 -12.52
CA ALA A 10 0.03 -6.39 -12.45
C ALA A 10 -0.24 -7.65 -11.62
N LEU A 11 -1.09 -7.55 -10.61
CA LEU A 11 -1.60 -8.70 -9.86
C LEU A 11 -3.12 -8.70 -9.85
N GLU A 12 -3.69 -9.88 -10.05
CA GLU A 12 -5.13 -10.12 -9.98
C GLU A 12 -5.40 -11.10 -8.84
N SER A 13 -6.33 -10.76 -7.95
CA SER A 13 -6.80 -11.58 -6.85
C SER A 13 -5.68 -12.16 -5.96
N ALA A 14 -4.59 -11.43 -5.79
CA ALA A 14 -3.48 -11.84 -4.92
C ALA A 14 -3.87 -11.69 -3.44
N SER A 15 -3.34 -12.58 -2.58
CA SER A 15 -3.58 -12.53 -1.14
C SER A 15 -2.28 -12.63 -0.35
N PHE A 16 -2.07 -11.67 0.52
CA PHE A 16 -0.94 -11.57 1.43
C PHE A 16 -1.48 -11.54 2.86
N SER A 17 -1.12 -12.55 3.65
CA SER A 17 -1.58 -12.67 5.02
C SER A 17 -0.40 -12.92 5.95
N LYS A 18 -0.33 -12.20 7.09
CA LYS A 18 0.69 -12.40 8.13
C LYS A 18 2.12 -12.29 7.60
N CYS A 19 2.31 -11.43 6.62
CA CYS A 19 3.61 -11.19 6.02
C CYS A 19 4.31 -10.07 6.79
N THR A 20 5.57 -10.29 7.16
CA THR A 20 6.36 -9.35 7.97
C THR A 20 7.66 -9.03 7.25
N ALA A 21 7.98 -7.74 7.17
CA ALA A 21 9.26 -7.23 6.73
C ALA A 21 9.82 -6.29 7.81
N ASP A 22 11.15 -6.20 7.92
CA ASP A 22 11.77 -5.28 8.89
C ASP A 22 11.72 -3.82 8.43
N SER A 23 11.64 -3.57 7.12
CA SER A 23 11.75 -2.23 6.54
C SER A 23 10.51 -1.89 5.70
N ASP A 24 10.24 -2.66 4.64
CA ASP A 24 9.41 -2.16 3.55
C ASP A 24 8.42 -3.22 3.06
N GLY A 25 7.14 -2.85 2.96
CA GLY A 25 6.11 -3.60 2.24
C GLY A 25 5.90 -5.01 2.80
N GLY A 26 5.23 -5.11 3.95
CA GLY A 26 5.09 -6.37 4.69
C GLY A 26 4.52 -7.48 3.82
N GLY A 27 3.48 -7.19 3.04
CA GLY A 27 2.95 -8.07 2.00
C GLY A 27 3.63 -7.87 0.64
N MET A 28 3.73 -6.64 0.16
CA MET A 28 4.28 -6.31 -1.15
C MET A 28 5.17 -5.07 -1.11
N PHE A 29 6.37 -5.18 -1.69
CA PHE A 29 7.28 -4.06 -1.92
C PHE A 29 7.59 -3.94 -3.42
N VAL A 30 7.44 -2.74 -3.98
CA VAL A 30 7.81 -2.42 -5.36
C VAL A 30 8.79 -1.25 -5.37
N ASP A 31 9.90 -1.44 -6.06
CA ASP A 31 10.98 -0.46 -6.16
C ASP A 31 11.44 -0.26 -7.62
N ASN A 32 11.57 0.99 -8.03
CA ASN A 32 12.09 1.42 -9.32
C ASN A 32 11.49 0.62 -10.50
N SER A 33 10.16 0.53 -10.55
CA SER A 33 9.44 -0.29 -11.54
C SER A 33 8.45 0.54 -12.35
N GLY A 34 7.82 -0.09 -13.35
CA GLY A 34 6.76 0.54 -14.14
C GLY A 34 5.48 0.79 -13.35
N ASP A 35 4.35 0.84 -14.06
CA ASP A 35 3.04 1.06 -13.42
C ASP A 35 2.67 -0.14 -12.54
N VAL A 36 2.05 0.12 -11.38
CA VAL A 36 1.62 -0.88 -10.42
C VAL A 36 0.11 -0.96 -10.42
N SER A 37 -0.44 -2.10 -10.82
CA SER A 37 -1.87 -2.36 -10.87
C SER A 37 -2.25 -3.58 -10.02
N LEU A 38 -3.22 -3.38 -9.13
CA LEU A 38 -3.77 -4.43 -8.28
C LEU A 38 -5.28 -4.50 -8.46
N ASP A 39 -5.77 -5.64 -8.94
CA ASP A 39 -7.20 -5.91 -9.07
C ASP A 39 -7.62 -6.98 -8.06
N GLY A 40 -8.49 -6.61 -7.11
CA GLY A 40 -9.01 -7.52 -6.08
C GLY A 40 -7.96 -8.08 -5.11
N ALA A 41 -6.83 -7.40 -4.93
CA ALA A 41 -5.76 -7.85 -4.03
C ALA A 41 -6.13 -7.67 -2.55
N SER A 42 -5.71 -8.61 -1.69
CA SER A 42 -5.96 -8.57 -0.24
C SER A 42 -4.66 -8.61 0.56
N PHE A 43 -4.57 -7.74 1.57
CA PHE A 43 -3.49 -7.67 2.54
C PHE A 43 -4.10 -7.75 3.94
N SER A 44 -3.69 -8.73 4.73
CA SER A 44 -4.24 -8.94 6.08
C SER A 44 -3.14 -9.20 7.10
N GLU A 45 -3.16 -8.51 8.25
CA GLU A 45 -2.23 -8.75 9.35
C GLU A 45 -0.75 -8.63 8.91
N CYS A 46 -0.46 -7.77 7.93
CA CYS A 46 0.89 -7.56 7.42
C CYS A 46 1.61 -6.45 8.20
N THR A 47 2.92 -6.60 8.40
CA THR A 47 3.72 -5.65 9.19
C THR A 47 5.01 -5.26 8.48
N ALA A 48 5.32 -3.96 8.48
CA ALA A 48 6.59 -3.39 8.02
C ALA A 48 6.89 -2.06 8.72
N ASP A 49 8.02 -1.41 8.43
CA ASP A 49 8.28 -0.04 8.90
C ASP A 49 7.56 0.97 7.99
N HIS A 50 7.57 0.73 6.68
CA HIS A 50 6.85 1.49 5.65
C HIS A 50 5.88 0.58 4.91
N GLY A 51 4.59 0.97 4.84
CA GLY A 51 3.59 0.23 4.08
C GLY A 51 3.34 -1.15 4.66
N GLY A 52 2.62 -1.22 5.80
CA GLY A 52 2.43 -2.47 6.53
C GLY A 52 1.91 -3.61 5.64
N GLY A 53 0.96 -3.33 4.76
CA GLY A 53 0.54 -4.22 3.68
C GLY A 53 1.39 -4.05 2.41
N MET A 54 1.43 -2.84 1.86
CA MET A 54 2.12 -2.54 0.61
C MET A 54 2.96 -1.27 0.70
N TYR A 55 4.18 -1.33 0.14
CA TYR A 55 5.01 -0.15 -0.10
C TYR A 55 5.42 -0.06 -1.57
N VAL A 56 5.29 1.13 -2.15
CA VAL A 56 5.73 1.44 -3.52
C VAL A 56 6.69 2.63 -3.48
N TRP A 57 7.88 2.45 -4.05
CA TRP A 57 8.91 3.48 -4.14
C TRP A 57 9.38 3.65 -5.59
N ASP A 58 9.46 4.89 -6.06
CA ASP A 58 10.16 5.32 -7.29
C ASP A 58 9.62 4.61 -8.53
N SER A 59 8.30 4.39 -8.54
CA SER A 59 7.64 3.61 -9.58
C SER A 59 6.65 4.46 -10.36
N GLY A 60 6.03 3.86 -11.38
CA GLY A 60 5.02 4.51 -12.21
C GLY A 60 3.72 4.83 -11.47
N ASP A 61 2.63 4.89 -12.22
CA ASP A 61 1.30 5.11 -11.65
C ASP A 61 0.88 3.91 -10.79
N VAL A 62 0.15 4.15 -9.71
CA VAL A 62 -0.31 3.13 -8.76
C VAL A 62 -1.83 3.07 -8.78
N ALA A 63 -2.38 1.97 -9.30
CA ALA A 63 -3.81 1.73 -9.44
C ALA A 63 -4.27 0.52 -8.63
N LEU A 64 -5.24 0.73 -7.74
CA LEU A 64 -5.87 -0.30 -6.93
C LEU A 64 -7.36 -0.33 -7.24
N GLU A 65 -7.85 -1.45 -7.76
CA GLU A 65 -9.28 -1.71 -8.01
C GLU A 65 -9.75 -2.80 -7.05
N GLY A 66 -10.70 -2.50 -6.17
CA GLY A 66 -11.27 -3.46 -5.23
C GLY A 66 -10.27 -4.07 -4.23
N ALA A 67 -9.14 -3.41 -3.98
CA ALA A 67 -8.11 -3.91 -3.07
C ALA A 67 -8.50 -3.71 -1.59
N SER A 68 -8.18 -4.67 -0.73
CA SER A 68 -8.50 -4.63 0.71
C SER A 68 -7.25 -4.75 1.59
N PHE A 69 -7.10 -3.85 2.56
CA PHE A 69 -6.08 -3.87 3.60
C PHE A 69 -6.77 -3.99 4.96
N SER A 70 -6.44 -5.02 5.74
CA SER A 70 -7.03 -5.25 7.06
C SER A 70 -5.97 -5.54 8.09
N GLU A 71 -6.03 -4.87 9.25
CA GLU A 71 -5.14 -5.14 10.39
C GLU A 71 -3.64 -5.03 10.05
N CYS A 72 -3.31 -4.27 9.00
CA CYS A 72 -1.93 -4.02 8.61
C CYS A 72 -1.29 -2.94 9.50
N THR A 73 -0.03 -3.13 9.86
CA THR A 73 0.68 -2.26 10.81
C THR A 73 1.99 -1.75 10.20
N ALA A 74 2.20 -0.45 10.22
CA ALA A 74 3.46 0.21 9.86
C ALA A 74 4.15 0.80 11.10
N GLY A 75 5.48 0.73 11.14
CA GLY A 75 6.30 1.40 12.14
C GLY A 75 6.24 2.93 12.01
N ASP A 76 6.29 3.44 10.77
CA ASP A 76 6.33 4.88 10.49
C ASP A 76 5.19 5.31 9.54
N TYR A 77 5.16 4.87 8.29
CA TYR A 77 4.21 5.42 7.30
C TYR A 77 3.27 4.36 6.71
N GLY A 78 1.98 4.69 6.62
CA GLY A 78 1.03 3.93 5.80
C GLY A 78 0.74 2.54 6.35
N GLY A 79 -0.09 2.44 7.38
CA GLY A 79 -0.37 1.15 8.04
C GLY A 79 -0.84 0.06 7.08
N GLY A 80 -1.73 0.41 6.15
CA GLY A 80 -2.10 -0.44 5.02
C GLY A 80 -1.15 -0.27 3.83
N MET A 81 -1.07 0.96 3.32
CA MET A 81 -0.29 1.28 2.12
C MET A 81 0.56 2.52 2.30
N SER A 82 1.80 2.49 1.81
CA SER A 82 2.64 3.69 1.64
C SER A 82 3.12 3.80 0.20
N VAL A 83 3.11 5.00 -0.36
CA VAL A 83 3.58 5.30 -1.72
C VAL A 83 4.51 6.50 -1.67
N TRP A 84 5.73 6.35 -2.22
CA TRP A 84 6.75 7.37 -2.19
C TRP A 84 7.36 7.62 -3.57
N SER A 85 7.50 8.88 -3.97
CA SER A 85 8.18 9.29 -5.22
C SER A 85 7.66 8.58 -6.46
N SER A 86 6.34 8.36 -6.55
CA SER A 86 5.73 7.61 -7.65
C SER A 86 4.78 8.47 -8.48
N GLY A 87 4.15 7.87 -9.49
CA GLY A 87 3.17 8.54 -10.35
C GLY A 87 1.86 8.89 -9.66
N VAL A 88 0.78 8.96 -10.45
CA VAL A 88 -0.59 9.15 -9.96
C VAL A 88 -1.00 7.95 -9.09
N VAL A 89 -1.71 8.20 -8.00
CA VAL A 89 -2.22 7.16 -7.10
C VAL A 89 -3.74 7.13 -7.19
N SER A 90 -4.31 6.08 -7.79
CA SER A 90 -5.75 5.90 -7.96
C SER A 90 -6.27 4.70 -7.20
N LEU A 91 -7.22 4.92 -6.30
CA LEU A 91 -7.92 3.86 -5.57
C LEU A 91 -9.38 3.87 -5.99
N ASP A 92 -9.81 2.81 -6.67
CA ASP A 92 -11.21 2.51 -6.95
C ASP A 92 -11.70 1.41 -6.03
N SER A 93 -12.74 1.70 -5.25
CA SER A 93 -13.42 0.71 -4.39
C SER A 93 -12.48 0.00 -3.38
N ALA A 94 -11.36 0.63 -3.03
CA ALA A 94 -10.39 0.08 -2.09
C ALA A 94 -10.85 0.24 -0.63
N SER A 95 -10.52 -0.70 0.24
CA SER A 95 -10.91 -0.65 1.66
C SER A 95 -9.70 -0.81 2.58
N PHE A 96 -9.60 0.06 3.58
CA PHE A 96 -8.61 -0.01 4.66
C PHE A 96 -9.36 -0.13 5.99
N SER A 97 -9.12 -1.21 6.72
CA SER A 97 -9.75 -1.48 8.01
C SER A 97 -8.72 -1.80 9.08
N GLU A 98 -8.81 -1.15 10.24
CA GLU A 98 -7.98 -1.46 11.41
C GLU A 98 -6.46 -1.36 11.13
N CYS A 99 -6.08 -0.59 10.10
CA CYS A 99 -4.68 -0.36 9.77
C CYS A 99 -4.08 0.72 10.69
N THR A 100 -2.86 0.47 11.17
CA THR A 100 -2.19 1.39 12.11
C THR A 100 -0.79 1.77 11.67
N ALA A 101 -0.38 3.01 11.92
CA ALA A 101 0.96 3.50 11.66
C ALA A 101 1.51 4.18 12.92
N GLY A 102 2.75 3.87 13.29
CA GLY A 102 3.45 4.54 14.40
C GLY A 102 3.87 5.99 14.07
N GLY A 103 3.86 6.36 12.79
CA GLY A 103 4.03 7.73 12.31
C GLY A 103 2.72 8.26 11.69
N TYR A 104 2.71 8.46 10.37
CA TYR A 104 1.61 9.11 9.64
C TYR A 104 0.82 8.13 8.76
N GLY A 105 -0.47 8.44 8.57
CA GLY A 105 -1.31 7.72 7.61
C GLY A 105 -1.63 6.28 8.05
N GLY A 106 -2.46 6.13 9.09
CA GLY A 106 -2.85 4.80 9.61
C GLY A 106 -3.37 3.84 8.55
N GLY A 107 -4.15 4.33 7.59
CA GLY A 107 -4.58 3.54 6.43
C GLY A 107 -3.60 3.65 5.27
N MET A 108 -3.33 4.87 4.83
CA MET A 108 -2.54 5.18 3.65
C MET A 108 -1.66 6.41 3.87
N SER A 109 -0.42 6.37 3.38
CA SER A 109 0.46 7.55 3.20
C SER A 109 0.88 7.66 1.73
N VAL A 110 0.89 8.88 1.19
CA VAL A 110 1.36 9.17 -0.17
C VAL A 110 2.23 10.42 -0.12
N GLU A 111 3.50 10.28 -0.51
CA GLU A 111 4.51 11.34 -0.39
C GLU A 111 5.31 11.50 -1.69
N ASN A 112 5.64 12.74 -2.03
CA ASN A 112 6.39 13.11 -3.24
C ASN A 112 5.86 12.45 -4.53
N SER A 113 4.58 12.16 -4.60
CA SER A 113 3.97 11.44 -5.72
C SER A 113 3.02 12.34 -6.52
N GLY A 114 2.44 11.82 -7.59
CA GLY A 114 1.44 12.50 -8.40
C GLY A 114 0.12 12.75 -7.66
N ASP A 115 -0.91 13.12 -8.43
CA ASP A 115 -2.25 13.35 -7.89
C ASP A 115 -2.81 12.07 -7.22
N VAL A 116 -3.60 12.26 -6.17
CA VAL A 116 -4.28 11.17 -5.46
C VAL A 116 -5.77 11.21 -5.78
N ALA A 117 -6.27 10.16 -6.43
CA ALA A 117 -7.68 9.96 -6.76
C ALA A 117 -8.28 8.85 -5.89
N LEU A 118 -9.34 9.17 -5.16
CA LEU A 118 -10.06 8.23 -4.29
C LEU A 118 -11.51 8.14 -4.76
N GLU A 119 -11.86 7.05 -5.43
CA GLU A 119 -13.22 6.76 -5.88
C GLU A 119 -13.75 5.53 -5.15
N GLY A 120 -14.80 5.69 -4.33
CA GLY A 120 -15.33 4.58 -3.53
C GLY A 120 -14.38 4.03 -2.45
N ALA A 121 -13.22 4.66 -2.23
CA ALA A 121 -12.28 4.23 -1.21
C ALA A 121 -12.81 4.45 0.21
N SER A 122 -12.56 3.49 1.11
CA SER A 122 -13.03 3.54 2.50
C SER A 122 -11.89 3.32 3.49
N PHE A 123 -11.93 4.06 4.59
CA PHE A 123 -10.99 3.98 5.69
C PHE A 123 -11.78 3.87 7.00
N SER A 124 -11.68 2.74 7.68
CA SER A 124 -12.41 2.47 8.93
C SER A 124 -11.45 2.03 10.03
N GLU A 125 -11.53 2.69 11.18
CA GLU A 125 -10.73 2.33 12.36
C GLU A 125 -9.20 2.36 12.11
N CYS A 126 -8.77 3.15 11.12
CA CYS A 126 -7.36 3.37 10.86
C CYS A 126 -6.78 4.45 11.78
N ALA A 127 -5.58 4.24 12.31
CA ALA A 127 -4.94 5.18 13.24
C ALA A 127 -3.47 5.44 12.91
N GLY A 128 -3.10 6.70 12.70
CA GLY A 128 -1.71 7.16 12.74
C GLY A 128 -1.41 7.79 14.11
N ALA A 129 -0.15 7.79 14.53
CA ALA A 129 0.24 8.44 15.79
C ALA A 129 0.31 9.98 15.69
N TYR A 130 0.48 10.51 14.47
CA TYR A 130 0.62 11.95 14.20
C TYR A 130 -0.31 12.45 13.09
#